data_AF-A0A6J6MK26-F1
#
_entry.id   AF-A0A6J6MK26-F1
#
_cell.length_a   1.000
_cell.length_b   1.000
_cell.length_c   1.000
_cell.angle_alpha   90.00
_cell.angle_beta   90.00
_cell.angle_gamma   90.00
#
_symmetry.space_group_name_H-M   'P 1'
#
loop_
_entity.id
_entity.type
_entity.pdbx_description
1 polymer ?
#
loop_
_entity_poly.entity_id
_entity_poly.type
_entity_poly.pdbx_seq_one_letter_code
_entity_poly.pdbx_strand_id
1 'polypeptide(L)'
;MVKAQNPLGTRDPIEIIEGPTIRDSKGLALSSRNKRLSKPALQSALTLPTALAEAALAAERGGGASSAYFSASSVFSASGEAKLDYLALVNPATFQAIEEGFKGQALMIVAATVGDVRLIDNRLITF
;
A
#
# COMPACT_ATOMS: atom_id res chain seq x y z
N MET A 1 -15.65 -2.57 -11.36
CA MET A 1 -15.05 -3.67 -10.57
C MET A 1 -16.04 -4.36 -9.62
N VAL A 2 -17.01 -3.65 -9.03
CA VAL A 2 -18.06 -4.24 -8.15
C VAL A 2 -19.07 -5.15 -8.88
N LYS A 3 -19.27 -4.99 -10.20
CA LYS A 3 -20.22 -5.83 -10.97
C LYS A 3 -19.84 -7.32 -11.02
N ALA A 4 -18.58 -7.69 -10.76
CA ALA A 4 -18.10 -9.06 -10.89
C ALA A 4 -18.06 -9.86 -9.59
N GLN A 5 -18.24 -9.23 -8.42
CA GLN A 5 -18.09 -9.91 -7.11
C GLN A 5 -19.40 -10.39 -6.47
N ASN A 6 -20.55 -10.25 -7.13
CA ASN A 6 -21.83 -10.68 -6.56
C ASN A 6 -22.57 -11.71 -7.45
N PRO A 7 -22.22 -13.01 -7.35
CA PRO A 7 -22.87 -14.04 -8.16
C PRO A 7 -24.20 -14.56 -7.59
N LEU A 8 -24.62 -14.18 -6.36
CA LEU A 8 -25.78 -14.79 -5.69
C LEU A 8 -26.56 -13.78 -4.83
N GLY A 9 -27.76 -13.39 -5.30
CA GLY A 9 -28.82 -12.80 -4.47
C GLY A 9 -29.24 -11.40 -4.91
N THR A 10 -30.46 -11.28 -5.42
CA THR A 10 -31.17 -10.02 -5.67
C THR A 10 -31.31 -9.25 -4.36
N ARG A 11 -30.39 -8.31 -4.12
CA ARG A 11 -30.51 -7.23 -3.14
C ARG A 11 -30.73 -5.93 -3.90
N ASP A 12 -31.40 -4.97 -3.26
CA ASP A 12 -31.51 -3.60 -3.76
C ASP A 12 -30.13 -3.06 -4.17
N PRO A 13 -30.04 -2.19 -5.20
CA PRO A 13 -28.76 -1.68 -5.68
C PRO A 13 -28.04 -0.93 -4.55
N ILE A 14 -26.97 -1.53 -4.04
CA ILE A 14 -26.06 -0.89 -3.09
C ILE A 14 -25.04 -0.09 -3.89
N GLU A 15 -24.95 1.21 -3.62
CA GLU A 15 -23.84 2.04 -4.08
C GLU A 15 -22.70 1.97 -3.06
N ILE A 16 -21.48 1.70 -3.56
CA ILE A 16 -20.26 1.74 -2.74
C ILE A 16 -19.58 3.08 -3.03
N ILE A 17 -19.47 3.92 -2.00
CA ILE A 17 -18.74 5.19 -2.06
C ILE A 17 -17.41 4.98 -1.36
N GLU A 18 -16.33 4.99 -2.13
CA GLU A 18 -14.97 4.87 -1.60
C GLU A 18 -14.50 6.21 -1.01
N GLY A 19 -13.93 6.17 0.19
CA GLY A 19 -13.32 7.33 0.85
C GLY A 19 -11.79 7.28 0.78
N PRO A 20 -11.10 8.43 0.79
CA PRO A 20 -9.65 8.46 0.79
C PRO A 20 -9.09 7.95 2.13
N THR A 21 -7.90 7.33 2.08
CA THR A 21 -7.14 6.99 3.29
C THR A 21 -6.70 8.26 3.99
N ILE A 22 -7.20 8.49 5.21
CA ILE A 22 -6.75 9.60 6.06
C ILE A 22 -5.43 9.22 6.73
N ARG A 23 -4.49 10.16 6.74
CA ARG A 23 -3.13 9.99 7.27
C ARG A 23 -2.85 11.02 8.36
N ASP A 24 -1.96 10.69 9.29
CA ASP A 24 -1.46 11.65 10.28
C ASP A 24 -0.46 12.64 9.67
N SER A 25 0.05 13.57 10.48
CA SER A 25 1.02 14.58 10.05
C SER A 25 2.37 14.01 9.60
N LYS A 26 2.65 12.74 9.87
CA LYS A 26 3.86 12.02 9.44
C LYS A 26 3.58 11.09 8.26
N GLY A 27 2.35 11.06 7.75
CA GLY A 27 1.93 10.26 6.60
C GLY A 27 1.47 8.84 6.95
N LEU A 28 1.46 8.42 8.22
CA LEU A 28 0.98 7.11 8.61
C LEU A 28 -0.54 7.03 8.44
N ALA A 29 -1.02 5.99 7.76
CA ALA A 29 -2.45 5.74 7.63
C ALA A 29 -3.11 5.61 9.02
N LEU A 30 -4.20 6.36 9.24
CA LEU A 30 -4.92 6.32 10.51
C LEU A 30 -5.60 4.97 10.68
N SER A 31 -5.33 4.33 11.81
CA SER A 31 -5.92 3.04 12.17
C SER A 31 -6.08 2.95 13.68
N SER A 32 -7.19 2.37 14.14
CA SER A 32 -7.40 2.07 15.56
C SER A 32 -6.29 1.18 16.12
N ARG A 33 -5.68 0.35 15.27
CA ARG A 33 -4.54 -0.52 15.62
C ARG A 33 -3.29 0.26 15.98
N ASN A 34 -3.12 1.50 15.50
CA ASN A 34 -1.96 2.34 15.81
C ASN A 34 -1.86 2.63 17.32
N LYS A 35 -3.00 2.61 18.05
CA LYS A 35 -3.01 2.76 19.52
C LYS A 35 -2.26 1.65 20.26
N ARG A 36 -2.01 0.50 19.62
CA ARG A 36 -1.29 -0.63 20.19
C ARG A 36 0.23 -0.55 19.94
N LEU A 37 0.68 0.38 19.11
CA LEU A 37 2.11 0.58 18.84
C LEU A 37 2.77 1.24 20.05
N SER A 38 3.92 0.72 20.44
CA SER A 38 4.85 1.43 21.32
C SER A 38 5.41 2.67 20.62
N LYS A 39 6.07 3.58 21.36
CA LYS A 39 6.71 4.75 20.75
C LYS A 39 7.79 4.37 19.71
N PRO A 40 8.70 3.41 19.97
CA PRO A 40 9.63 2.93 18.95
C PRO A 40 8.94 2.27 17.75
N ALA A 41 7.92 1.43 18.00
CA ALA A 41 7.14 0.81 16.93
C ALA A 41 6.43 1.85 16.06
N LEU A 42 5.94 2.95 16.64
CA LEU A 42 5.34 4.05 15.89
C LEU A 42 6.34 4.71 14.93
N GLN A 43 7.62 4.85 15.32
CA GLN A 43 8.64 5.35 14.41
C GLN A 43 8.95 4.35 13.29
N SER A 44 9.04 3.05 13.62
CA SER A 44 9.22 1.99 12.63
C SER A 44 8.02 1.86 11.68
N ALA A 45 6.80 2.19 12.13
CA ALA A 45 5.60 2.18 11.29
C ALA A 45 5.66 3.21 10.15
N LEU A 46 6.48 4.27 10.28
CA LEU A 46 6.68 5.26 9.22
C LEU A 46 7.40 4.67 7.99
N THR A 47 8.02 3.49 8.11
CA THR A 47 8.57 2.76 6.97
C THR A 47 7.53 2.50 5.88
N LEU A 48 6.27 2.21 6.24
CA LEU A 48 5.22 1.92 5.25
C LEU A 48 4.93 3.12 4.34
N PRO A 49 4.54 4.30 4.85
CA PRO A 49 4.29 5.46 3.99
C PRO A 49 5.56 5.94 3.28
N THR A 50 6.75 5.82 3.88
CA THR A 50 8.02 6.14 3.20
C THR A 50 8.25 5.21 2.01
N ALA A 51 8.08 3.89 2.16
CA ALA A 51 8.23 2.94 1.05
C ALA A 51 7.25 3.26 -0.10
N LEU A 52 5.99 3.55 0.21
CA LEU A 52 5.00 3.95 -0.80
C LEU A 52 5.37 5.26 -1.51
N ALA A 53 5.97 6.22 -0.79
CA ALA A 53 6.45 7.47 -1.37
C ALA A 53 7.66 7.24 -2.29
N GLU A 54 8.64 6.43 -1.88
CA GLU A 54 9.81 6.12 -2.70
C GLU A 54 9.45 5.38 -4.00
N ALA A 55 8.49 4.46 -3.95
CA ALA A 55 7.96 3.82 -5.16
C ALA A 55 7.30 4.83 -6.11
N ALA A 56 6.49 5.75 -5.57
CA ALA A 56 5.85 6.78 -6.38
C ALA A 56 6.89 7.71 -7.03
N LEU A 57 7.90 8.14 -6.27
CA LEU A 57 9.00 8.97 -6.78
C LEU A 57 9.81 8.27 -7.88
N ALA A 58 10.04 6.96 -7.75
CA ALA A 58 10.74 6.18 -8.77
C ALA A 58 9.96 6.16 -10.09
N ALA A 59 8.63 5.98 -10.04
CA ALA A 59 7.77 6.05 -11.20
C ALA A 59 7.72 7.45 -11.82
N GLU A 60 7.60 8.50 -10.99
CA GLU A 60 7.62 9.90 -11.43
C GLU A 60 8.92 10.28 -12.16
N ARG A 61 10.05 9.64 -11.82
CA ARG A 61 11.34 9.79 -12.50
C ARG A 61 11.47 8.98 -13.79
N GLY A 62 10.40 8.33 -14.23
CA GLY A 62 10.38 7.50 -15.44
C GLY A 62 10.83 6.05 -15.23
N GLY A 63 10.99 5.61 -13.98
CA GLY A 63 11.27 4.21 -13.66
C GLY A 63 10.05 3.32 -13.90
N GLY A 64 10.28 2.07 -14.32
CA GLY A 64 9.24 1.05 -14.46
C GLY A 64 8.87 0.35 -13.15
N ALA A 65 8.06 -0.70 -13.26
CA ALA A 65 7.53 -1.46 -12.12
C ALA A 65 8.64 -2.02 -11.22
N SER A 66 9.71 -2.55 -11.82
CA SER A 66 10.86 -3.07 -11.09
C SER A 66 11.55 -1.98 -10.26
N SER A 67 11.78 -0.80 -10.85
CA SER A 67 12.42 0.32 -10.14
C SER A 67 11.59 0.77 -8.94
N ALA A 68 10.28 0.91 -9.11
CA ALA A 68 9.39 1.30 -8.03
C ALA A 68 9.35 0.27 -6.90
N TYR A 69 9.34 -1.03 -7.24
CA TYR A 69 9.43 -2.11 -6.27
C TYR A 69 10.76 -2.08 -5.49
N PHE A 70 11.89 -1.92 -6.18
CA PHE A 70 13.21 -1.86 -5.54
C PHE A 70 13.33 -0.64 -4.62
N SER A 71 12.88 0.53 -5.06
CA SER A 71 12.87 1.74 -4.23
C SER A 71 12.07 1.53 -2.94
N ALA A 72 10.84 1.01 -3.02
CA ALA A 72 10.05 0.73 -1.82
C ALA A 72 10.65 -0.35 -0.91
N SER A 73 11.11 -1.47 -1.48
CA SER A 73 11.66 -2.58 -0.69
C SER A 73 12.95 -2.19 0.03
N SER A 74 13.78 -1.33 -0.57
CA SER A 74 15.01 -0.84 0.06
C SER A 74 14.78 -0.08 1.38
N VAL A 75 13.62 0.56 1.54
CA VAL A 75 13.25 1.27 2.78
C VAL A 75 13.11 0.30 3.96
N PHE A 76 12.69 -0.94 3.71
CA PHE A 76 12.56 -1.97 4.74
C PHE A 76 13.90 -2.58 5.18
N SER A 77 14.98 -2.43 4.40
CA SER A 77 16.31 -2.92 4.80
C SER A 77 16.87 -2.20 6.02
N ALA A 78 16.41 -0.98 6.29
CA ALA A 78 16.83 -0.16 7.43
C ALA A 78 15.74 -0.04 8.52
N SER A 79 14.62 -0.76 8.39
CA SER A 79 13.46 -0.56 9.24
C SER A 79 13.51 -1.43 10.49
N GLY A 80 13.84 -0.83 11.63
CA GLY A 80 14.05 -1.50 12.92
C GLY A 80 13.03 -2.59 13.27
N GLU A 81 11.84 -2.23 13.77
CA GLU A 81 10.83 -3.21 14.19
C GLU A 81 9.85 -3.62 13.08
N ALA A 82 9.92 -2.99 11.90
CA ALA A 82 9.00 -3.25 10.81
C ALA A 82 9.49 -4.42 9.95
N LYS A 83 8.79 -5.55 10.05
CA LYS A 83 9.04 -6.76 9.27
C LYS A 83 8.06 -6.83 8.11
N LEU A 84 8.56 -6.81 6.88
CA LEU A 84 7.75 -6.85 5.68
C LEU A 84 7.07 -8.22 5.52
N ASP A 85 5.74 -8.24 5.41
CA ASP A 85 4.98 -9.45 5.07
C ASP A 85 4.87 -9.59 3.55
N TYR A 86 4.46 -8.50 2.88
CA TYR A 86 4.44 -8.40 1.43
C TYR A 86 4.58 -6.95 0.97
N LEU A 87 5.14 -6.80 -0.22
CA LEU A 87 5.13 -5.60 -1.04
C LEU A 87 4.80 -6.05 -2.46
N ALA A 88 3.87 -5.39 -3.13
CA ALA A 88 3.52 -5.75 -4.50
C ALA A 88 2.94 -4.56 -5.27
N LEU A 89 3.18 -4.54 -6.58
CA LEU A 89 2.47 -3.69 -7.53
C LEU A 89 1.42 -4.52 -8.25
N VAL A 90 0.16 -4.10 -8.16
CA VAL A 90 -0.97 -4.82 -8.75
C VAL A 90 -1.82 -3.90 -9.62
N ASN A 91 -2.51 -4.49 -10.60
CA ASN A 91 -3.54 -3.80 -11.34
C ASN A 91 -4.75 -3.56 -10.40
N PRO A 92 -5.22 -2.32 -10.21
CA PRO A 92 -6.29 -2.04 -9.27
C PRO A 92 -7.61 -2.71 -9.65
N ALA A 93 -7.83 -3.02 -10.93
CA ALA A 93 -9.07 -3.63 -11.44
C ALA A 93 -9.13 -5.16 -11.30
N THR A 94 -7.99 -5.84 -11.28
CA THR A 94 -7.91 -7.32 -11.25
C THR A 94 -7.19 -7.86 -10.03
N PHE A 95 -6.45 -7.01 -9.32
CA PHE A 95 -5.56 -7.36 -8.21
C PHE A 95 -4.46 -8.37 -8.59
N GLN A 96 -4.18 -8.52 -9.89
CA GLN A 96 -3.05 -9.31 -10.40
C GLN A 96 -1.78 -8.46 -10.41
N ALA A 97 -0.63 -9.09 -10.23
CA ALA A 97 0.67 -8.44 -10.34
C ALA A 97 0.84 -7.80 -11.73
N ILE A 98 1.45 -6.61 -11.78
CA ILE A 98 1.80 -5.97 -13.05
C ILE A 98 3.19 -6.39 -13.52
N GLU A 99 3.40 -6.39 -14.83
CA GLU A 99 4.68 -6.70 -15.45
C GLU A 99 5.50 -5.43 -15.74
N GLU A 100 6.79 -5.63 -16.04
CA GLU A 100 7.66 -4.58 -16.54
C GLU A 100 7.10 -4.02 -17.86
N GLY A 101 7.00 -2.69 -17.97
CA GLY A 101 6.38 -2.03 -19.13
C GLY A 101 4.88 -1.78 -19.01
N PHE A 102 4.24 -2.12 -17.88
CA PHE A 102 2.86 -1.71 -17.58
C PHE A 102 2.67 -0.19 -17.73
N LYS A 103 1.49 0.22 -18.22
CA LYS A 103 1.12 1.63 -18.43
C LYS A 103 -0.20 1.96 -17.76
N GLY A 104 -0.25 3.16 -17.17
CA GLY A 104 -1.42 3.65 -16.45
C GLY A 104 -1.33 3.43 -14.95
N GLN A 105 -2.49 3.36 -14.30
CA GLN A 105 -2.59 3.31 -12.84
C GLN A 105 -2.36 1.89 -12.30
N ALA A 106 -1.35 1.75 -11.46
CA ALA A 106 -1.07 0.58 -10.64
C ALA A 106 -1.35 0.91 -9.16
N LEU A 107 -1.55 -0.12 -8.34
CA LEU A 107 -1.68 -0.01 -6.90
C LEU A 107 -0.47 -0.68 -6.24
N MET A 108 0.36 0.11 -5.56
CA MET A 108 1.36 -0.44 -4.64
C MET A 108 0.67 -0.79 -3.34
N ILE A 109 0.80 -2.04 -2.90
CA ILE A 109 0.25 -2.55 -1.64
C ILE A 109 1.38 -3.01 -0.74
N VAL A 110 1.25 -2.73 0.55
CA VAL A 110 2.22 -3.16 1.56
C VAL A 110 1.50 -3.69 2.80
N ALA A 111 2.07 -4.75 3.38
CA ALA A 111 1.75 -5.18 4.73
C ALA A 111 3.04 -5.47 5.48
N ALA A 112 3.09 -5.06 6.74
CA ALA A 112 4.22 -5.31 7.61
C ALA A 112 3.76 -5.49 9.06
N THR A 113 4.46 -6.35 9.77
CA THR A 113 4.31 -6.51 11.22
C THR A 113 5.29 -5.58 11.91
N VAL A 114 4.79 -4.64 12.72
CA VAL A 114 5.60 -3.66 13.45
C VAL A 114 5.42 -3.89 14.95
N GLY A 115 6.45 -4.38 15.61
CA GLY A 115 6.30 -5.00 16.93
C GLY A 115 5.33 -6.17 16.85
N ASP A 116 4.21 -6.09 17.57
CA ASP A 116 3.13 -7.11 17.54
C ASP A 116 1.90 -6.68 16.71
N VAL A 117 2.02 -5.58 15.96
CA VAL A 117 0.89 -4.99 15.23
C VAL A 117 1.11 -5.13 13.72
N ARG A 118 0.24 -5.92 13.08
CA ARG A 118 0.17 -5.98 11.63
C ARG A 118 -0.51 -4.74 11.05
N LEU A 119 0.23 -3.98 10.25
CA LEU A 119 -0.22 -2.78 9.54
C LEU A 119 -0.30 -3.07 8.04
N ILE A 120 -1.23 -2.38 7.38
CA ILE A 120 -1.38 -2.40 5.92
C ILE A 120 -1.47 -0.97 5.42
N ASP A 121 -1.00 -0.75 4.21
CA ASP A 121 -1.16 0.52 3.51
C ASP A 121 -1.12 0.28 1.99
N ASN A 122 -1.58 1.25 1.22
CA ASN A 122 -1.52 1.22 -0.24
C ASN A 122 -1.47 2.62 -0.84
N ARG A 123 -0.99 2.70 -2.08
CA ARG A 123 -0.93 3.94 -2.86
C ARG A 123 -1.06 3.67 -4.35
N LEU A 124 -1.88 4.47 -5.04
CA LEU A 124 -1.92 4.49 -6.49
C LEU A 124 -0.64 5.13 -7.05
N ILE A 125 -0.07 4.50 -8.07
CA ILE A 125 1.15 4.91 -8.78
C ILE A 125 0.86 4.85 -10.28
N THR A 126 1.33 5.84 -11.04
CA THR A 126 1.15 5.90 -12.50
C THR A 126 2.48 5.67 -13.20
N PHE A 127 2.50 4.78 -14.20
CA PHE A 127 3.66 4.43 -15.05
C PHE A 127 3.43 4.72 -16.54
#